data_AF-A0A914SLK5-F1
#
_entry.id   AF-A0A914SLK5-F1
#
_cell.length_a   1.000
_cell.length_b   1.000
_cell.length_c   1.000
_cell.angle_alpha   90.00
_cell.angle_beta   90.00
_cell.angle_gamma   90.00
#
_symmetry.space_group_name_H-M   'P 1'
#
loop_
_entity.id
_entity.type
_entity.pdbx_description
1 polymer ?
#
loop_
_entity_poly.entity_id
_entity_poly.type
_entity_poly.pdbx_seq_one_letter_code
_entity_poly.pdbx_strand_id
1 'polypeptide(L)'
;MGGGIYNGSWVCFRTETQIPEKRQQNLKDAELYLKEAQKFDDQNSRSFYYLGRLYSEKPNQANVAFINYRASIDKNEHDADTWCSIGVLYKIQSQDLDALQAFVCAVQINPTHSAAWTNLGKLYEHHCFYRDANYCYKKAVINNSCKFIF
;
A
#
# COMPACT_ATOMS: atom_id res chain seq x y z
N MET A 1 -16.43 -13.23 45.88
CA MET A 1 -17.28 -13.08 44.68
C MET A 1 -16.54 -12.08 43.80
N GLY A 2 -15.75 -12.49 42.82
CA GLY A 2 -16.12 -13.32 41.69
C GLY A 2 -16.24 -12.39 40.49
N GLY A 3 -15.34 -12.51 39.51
CA GLY A 3 -15.43 -11.73 38.27
C GLY A 3 -14.08 -11.41 37.63
N GLY A 4 -13.41 -12.41 37.06
CA GLY A 4 -12.66 -12.18 35.82
C GLY A 4 -13.64 -11.66 34.75
N ILE A 5 -13.20 -10.95 33.71
CA ILE A 5 -12.66 -11.55 32.51
C ILE A 5 -11.95 -10.45 31.70
N TYR A 6 -10.67 -10.70 31.39
CA TYR A 6 -9.91 -10.29 30.20
C TYR A 6 -10.60 -9.31 29.23
N ASN A 7 -10.22 -8.03 29.26
CA ASN A 7 -10.49 -7.09 28.15
C ASN A 7 -9.38 -6.03 27.94
N GLY A 8 -8.18 -6.26 28.49
CA GLY A 8 -7.06 -5.30 28.41
C GLY A 8 -6.14 -5.47 27.19
N SER A 9 -6.01 -6.68 26.63
CA SER A 9 -4.96 -6.95 25.63
C SER A 9 -5.19 -6.24 24.28
N TRP A 10 -6.42 -5.90 23.92
CA TRP A 10 -6.72 -5.23 22.65
C TRP A 10 -6.61 -3.70 22.72
N VAL A 11 -6.86 -3.13 23.90
CA VAL A 11 -6.84 -1.67 24.10
C VAL A 11 -5.41 -1.18 24.37
N CYS A 12 -4.60 -1.93 25.14
CA CYS A 12 -3.19 -1.60 25.36
C CYS A 12 -2.35 -1.70 24.08
N PHE A 13 -2.64 -2.64 23.19
CA PHE A 13 -1.92 -2.75 21.90
C PHE A 13 -2.14 -1.51 21.00
N ARG A 14 -3.32 -0.89 21.09
CA ARG A 14 -3.66 0.32 20.32
C ARG A 14 -3.00 1.59 20.87
N THR A 15 -2.67 1.62 22.15
CA THR A 15 -2.02 2.79 22.78
C THR A 15 -0.50 2.67 22.77
N GLU A 16 0.06 1.46 22.78
CA GLU A 16 1.52 1.23 22.68
C GLU A 16 2.09 1.57 21.29
N THR A 17 1.27 1.45 20.25
CA THR A 17 1.62 1.83 18.87
C THR A 17 1.70 3.34 18.64
N GLN A 18 1.24 4.16 19.60
CA GLN A 18 1.24 5.63 19.52
C GLN A 18 2.44 6.30 20.18
N ILE A 19 3.31 5.56 20.87
CA ILE A 19 4.57 6.11 21.39
C ILE A 19 5.55 6.24 20.20
N PRO A 20 5.94 7.47 19.79
CA PRO A 20 6.74 7.68 18.59
C PRO A 20 8.06 6.91 18.60
N GLU A 21 8.66 6.76 19.79
CA GLU A 21 9.92 6.05 20.00
C GLU A 21 9.79 4.54 19.78
N LYS A 22 8.73 3.91 20.31
CA LYS A 22 8.44 2.48 20.07
C LYS A 22 8.09 2.23 18.61
N ARG A 23 7.35 3.14 17.96
CA ARG A 23 7.06 3.05 16.53
C ARG A 23 8.35 3.07 15.71
N GLN A 24 9.27 3.97 16.03
CA GLN A 24 10.56 4.07 15.34
C GLN A 24 11.42 2.80 15.54
N GLN A 25 11.41 2.23 16.74
CA GLN A 25 12.11 0.98 17.03
C GLN A 25 11.51 -0.20 16.24
N ASN A 26 10.19 -0.35 16.28
CA ASN A 26 9.49 -1.42 15.54
C ASN A 26 9.71 -1.32 14.02
N LEU A 27 9.81 -0.10 13.46
CA LEU A 27 10.15 0.10 12.05
C LEU A 27 11.59 -0.34 11.73
N LYS A 28 12.55 -0.14 12.65
CA LYS A 28 13.93 -0.61 12.46
C LYS A 28 14.01 -2.13 12.52
N ASP A 29 13.32 -2.74 13.48
CA ASP A 29 13.30 -4.19 13.63
C ASP A 29 12.62 -4.85 12.42
N ALA A 30 11.50 -4.30 11.95
CA ALA A 30 10.83 -4.76 10.74
C ALA A 30 11.72 -4.67 9.50
N GLU A 31 12.49 -3.58 9.35
CA GLU A 31 13.45 -3.44 8.25
C GLU A 31 14.54 -4.52 8.31
N LEU A 32 15.06 -4.82 9.51
CA LEU A 32 16.07 -5.84 9.71
C LEU A 32 15.55 -7.24 9.34
N TYR A 33 14.39 -7.63 9.86
CA TYR A 33 13.80 -8.95 9.54
C TYR A 33 13.43 -9.09 8.06
N LEU A 34 12.95 -8.02 7.42
CA LEU A 34 12.66 -8.06 5.98
C LEU A 34 13.93 -8.20 5.14
N LYS A 35 15.05 -7.57 5.54
CA LYS A 35 16.35 -7.76 4.90
C LYS A 35 16.92 -9.15 5.10
N GLU A 36 16.71 -9.76 6.27
CA GLU A 36 17.07 -11.16 6.49
C GLU A 36 16.21 -12.09 5.65
N ALA A 37 14.90 -11.88 5.62
CA ALA A 37 13.97 -12.65 4.78
C ALA A 37 14.35 -12.58 3.30
N GLN A 38 14.81 -11.41 2.82
CA GLN A 38 15.35 -11.26 1.47
C GLN A 38 16.56 -12.18 1.24
N LYS A 39 17.54 -12.19 2.16
CA LYS A 39 18.74 -13.06 2.02
C LYS A 39 18.41 -14.55 1.97
N PHE A 40 17.34 -14.98 2.65
CA PHE A 40 16.91 -16.38 2.63
C PHE A 40 16.09 -16.72 1.38
N ASP A 41 15.30 -15.78 0.86
CA ASP A 41 14.46 -15.96 -0.32
C ASP A 41 14.49 -14.71 -1.23
N ASP A 42 15.49 -14.69 -2.11
CA ASP A 42 15.71 -13.62 -3.08
C ASP A 42 14.66 -13.58 -4.21
N GLN A 43 13.77 -14.57 -4.30
CA GLN A 43 12.71 -14.60 -5.31
C GLN A 43 11.36 -14.11 -4.77
N ASN A 44 11.24 -13.92 -3.46
CA ASN A 44 10.00 -13.45 -2.86
C ASN A 44 9.76 -11.95 -3.13
N SER A 45 8.88 -11.65 -4.09
CA SER A 45 8.48 -10.28 -4.44
C SER A 45 7.88 -9.51 -3.25
N ARG A 46 7.24 -10.20 -2.30
CA ARG A 46 6.57 -9.57 -1.15
C ARG A 46 7.56 -8.91 -0.19
N SER A 47 8.74 -9.50 0.00
CA SER A 47 9.78 -8.93 0.86
C SER A 47 10.20 -7.54 0.34
N PHE A 48 10.40 -7.42 -0.96
CA PHE A 48 10.69 -6.15 -1.64
C PHE A 48 9.53 -5.15 -1.53
N TYR A 49 8.29 -5.61 -1.71
CA TYR A 49 7.10 -4.76 -1.55
C TYR A 49 6.99 -4.18 -0.14
N TYR A 50 7.14 -5.00 0.90
CA TYR A 50 7.05 -4.54 2.29
C TYR A 50 8.22 -3.61 2.67
N LEU A 51 9.42 -3.85 2.17
CA LEU A 51 10.54 -2.92 2.31
C LEU A 51 10.22 -1.57 1.64
N GLY A 52 9.72 -1.60 0.40
CA GLY A 52 9.28 -0.40 -0.32
C GLY A 52 8.25 0.40 0.48
N ARG A 53 7.25 -0.29 1.05
CA ARG A 53 6.24 0.33 1.90
C ARG A 53 6.83 0.95 3.15
N LEU A 54 7.74 0.25 3.83
CA LEU A 54 8.43 0.77 5.02
C LEU A 54 9.24 2.03 4.70
N TYR A 55 9.95 2.05 3.57
CA TYR A 55 10.68 3.23 3.13
C TYR A 55 9.77 4.37 2.66
N SER A 56 8.58 4.07 2.14
CA SER A 56 7.60 5.09 1.73
C SER A 56 7.04 5.88 2.94
N GLU A 57 6.99 5.27 4.12
CA GLU A 57 6.58 5.94 5.36
C GLU A 57 7.69 6.83 5.94
N LYS A 58 8.95 6.61 5.55
CA LYS A 58 10.09 7.40 6.04
C LYS A 58 10.26 8.69 5.23
N PRO A 59 10.47 9.84 5.88
CA PRO A 59 10.70 11.09 5.19
C PRO A 59 12.00 11.02 4.36
N ASN A 60 12.01 11.64 3.18
CA ASN A 60 13.14 11.69 2.24
C ASN A 60 13.65 10.33 1.69
N GLN A 61 12.92 9.24 1.89
CA GLN A 61 13.32 7.91 1.39
C GLN A 61 12.44 7.39 0.24
N ALA A 62 11.69 8.28 -0.41
CA ALA A 62 10.85 7.96 -1.56
C ALA A 62 11.62 7.25 -2.69
N ASN A 63 12.85 7.68 -2.99
CA ASN A 63 13.68 7.04 -4.03
C ASN A 63 14.05 5.60 -3.67
N VAL A 64 14.35 5.33 -2.39
CA VAL A 64 14.67 3.98 -1.91
C VAL A 64 13.41 3.11 -1.94
N ALA A 65 12.26 3.66 -1.59
CA ALA A 65 10.96 2.98 -1.72
C ALA A 65 10.71 2.56 -3.17
N PHE A 66 10.94 3.46 -4.13
CA PHE A 66 10.77 3.18 -5.55
C PHE A 66 11.66 2.04 -6.05
N ILE A 67 12.94 2.02 -5.67
CA ILE A 67 13.87 0.94 -6.04
C ILE A 67 13.38 -0.41 -5.53
N ASN A 68 12.89 -0.47 -4.29
CA ASN A 68 12.36 -1.71 -3.70
C ASN A 68 11.06 -2.15 -4.38
N TYR A 69 10.15 -1.23 -4.68
CA TYR A 69 8.94 -1.58 -5.44
C TYR A 69 9.24 -2.05 -6.85
N ARG A 70 10.21 -1.43 -7.53
CA ARG A 70 10.65 -1.88 -8.85
C ARG A 70 11.25 -3.28 -8.80
N ALA A 71 12.12 -3.55 -7.82
CA ALA A 71 12.64 -4.89 -7.58
C ALA A 71 11.52 -5.90 -7.29
N SER A 72 10.45 -5.50 -6.61
CA SER A 72 9.27 -6.35 -6.40
C SER A 72 8.58 -6.70 -7.72
N ILE A 73 8.37 -5.72 -8.61
CA ILE A 73 7.78 -5.94 -9.94
C ILE A 73 8.66 -6.83 -10.81
N ASP A 74 9.98 -6.65 -10.77
CA ASP A 74 10.92 -7.48 -11.52
C ASP A 74 10.84 -8.97 -11.11
N LYS A 75 10.37 -9.26 -9.87
CA LYS A 75 10.10 -10.61 -9.37
C LYS A 75 8.68 -11.09 -9.63
N ASN A 76 7.70 -10.19 -9.50
CA ASN A 76 6.29 -10.48 -9.77
C ASN A 76 5.61 -9.26 -10.39
N GLU A 77 5.48 -9.30 -11.71
CA GLU A 77 4.88 -8.22 -12.49
C GLU A 77 3.35 -8.12 -12.30
N HIS A 78 2.71 -9.18 -11.79
CA HIS A 78 1.26 -9.31 -11.64
C HIS A 78 0.75 -8.92 -10.25
N ASP A 79 1.47 -8.07 -9.51
CA ASP A 79 1.03 -7.58 -8.21
C ASP A 79 0.40 -6.17 -8.27
N ALA A 80 -0.93 -6.13 -8.23
CA ALA A 80 -1.69 -4.88 -8.29
C ALA A 80 -1.44 -3.95 -7.09
N ASP A 81 -1.14 -4.49 -5.90
CA ASP A 81 -0.87 -3.68 -4.70
C ASP A 81 0.45 -2.92 -4.83
N THR A 82 1.45 -3.56 -5.45
CA THR A 82 2.75 -2.93 -5.75
C THR A 82 2.59 -1.80 -6.77
N TRP A 83 1.87 -2.03 -7.87
CA TRP A 83 1.59 -0.97 -8.87
C TRP A 83 0.79 0.21 -8.28
N CYS A 84 -0.20 -0.07 -7.43
CA CYS A 84 -0.93 0.98 -6.72
C CYS A 84 0.00 1.80 -5.82
N SER A 85 0.90 1.13 -5.10
CA SER A 85 1.85 1.79 -4.19
C SER A 85 2.86 2.68 -4.93
N ILE A 86 3.33 2.25 -6.11
CA ILE A 86 4.16 3.06 -7.00
C ILE A 86 3.40 4.29 -7.49
N GLY A 87 2.14 4.15 -7.89
CA GLY A 87 1.31 5.29 -8.32
C GLY A 87 1.14 6.34 -7.23
N VAL A 88 0.97 5.91 -5.97
CA VAL A 88 0.92 6.83 -4.82
C VAL A 88 2.24 7.56 -4.64
N LEU A 89 3.36 6.87 -4.82
CA LEU A 89 4.69 7.46 -4.71
C LEU A 89 4.96 8.51 -5.80
N TYR A 90 4.56 8.23 -7.05
CA TYR A 90 4.63 9.19 -8.15
C TYR A 90 3.76 10.42 -7.89
N LYS A 91 2.57 10.24 -7.33
CA LYS A 91 1.71 11.35 -6.91
C LYS A 91 2.39 12.24 -5.86
N ILE A 92 3.09 11.66 -4.88
CA ILE A 92 3.86 12.43 -3.88
C ILE A 92 4.98 13.25 -4.56
N GLN A 93 5.56 12.73 -5.63
CA GLN A 93 6.58 13.40 -6.44
C GLN A 93 6.00 14.37 -7.48
N SER A 94 4.68 14.59 -7.51
CA SER A 94 3.98 15.42 -8.51
C SER A 94 4.18 14.93 -9.96
N GLN A 95 4.43 13.63 -10.15
CA GLN A 95 4.56 12.98 -11.46
C GLN A 95 3.22 12.34 -11.85
N ASP A 96 2.25 13.16 -12.23
CA ASP A 96 0.86 12.72 -12.43
C ASP A 96 0.68 11.74 -13.60
N LEU A 97 1.46 11.89 -14.68
CA LEU A 97 1.38 10.99 -15.85
C LEU A 97 1.89 9.58 -15.51
N ASP A 98 3.01 9.48 -14.79
CA ASP A 98 3.56 8.20 -14.35
C ASP A 98 2.66 7.54 -13.30
N ALA A 99 2.08 8.35 -12.41
CA ALA A 99 1.07 7.89 -11.46
C ALA A 99 -0.16 7.31 -12.16
N LEU A 100 -0.65 7.98 -13.21
CA LEU A 100 -1.77 7.52 -14.03
C LEU A 100 -1.48 6.14 -14.62
N GLN A 101 -0.32 5.99 -15.24
CA GLN A 101 0.08 4.72 -15.85
C GLN A 101 0.15 3.59 -14.80
N ALA A 102 0.75 3.87 -13.64
CA ALA A 102 0.85 2.89 -12.55
C ALA A 102 -0.53 2.46 -12.02
N PHE A 103 -1.45 3.40 -11.82
CA PHE A 103 -2.82 3.07 -11.38
C PHE A 103 -3.60 2.31 -12.46
N VAL A 104 -3.43 2.64 -13.74
CA VAL A 104 -4.04 1.90 -14.86
C VAL A 104 -3.53 0.46 -14.88
N CYS A 105 -2.22 0.22 -14.74
CA CYS A 105 -1.67 -1.13 -14.62
C CYS A 105 -2.28 -1.89 -13.43
N ALA A 106 -2.39 -1.24 -12.26
CA ALA A 106 -2.96 -1.87 -11.07
C ALA A 106 -4.42 -2.33 -11.28
N VAL A 107 -5.27 -1.52 -11.92
CA VAL A 107 -6.67 -1.89 -12.20
C VAL A 107 -6.81 -2.88 -13.36
N GLN A 108 -5.84 -2.94 -14.28
CA GLN A 108 -5.80 -3.96 -15.33
C GLN A 108 -5.44 -5.33 -14.76
N ILE A 109 -4.45 -5.38 -13.86
CA ILE A 109 -4.02 -6.61 -13.17
C ILE A 109 -5.13 -7.10 -12.24
N ASN A 110 -5.67 -6.21 -11.41
CA ASN A 110 -6.78 -6.55 -10.52
C ASN A 110 -7.94 -5.55 -10.69
N PRO A 111 -8.93 -5.89 -11.54
CA PRO A 111 -10.10 -5.07 -11.74
C PRO A 111 -10.89 -4.81 -10.46
N THR A 112 -10.78 -5.68 -9.44
CA THR A 112 -11.52 -5.55 -8.18
C THR A 112 -10.80 -4.68 -7.14
N HIS A 113 -9.62 -4.16 -7.45
CA HIS A 113 -8.81 -3.39 -6.49
C HIS A 113 -9.39 -1.99 -6.24
N SER A 114 -10.22 -1.89 -5.19
CA SER A 114 -10.93 -0.66 -4.83
C SER A 114 -10.01 0.53 -4.53
N ALA A 115 -8.86 0.29 -3.89
CA ALA A 115 -7.91 1.35 -3.57
C ALA A 115 -7.28 1.96 -4.83
N ALA A 116 -6.88 1.13 -5.82
CA ALA A 116 -6.36 1.61 -7.10
C ALA A 116 -7.40 2.44 -7.87
N TRP A 117 -8.66 1.97 -7.96
CA TRP A 117 -9.75 2.75 -8.58
C TRP A 117 -10.02 4.07 -7.87
N THR A 118 -9.94 4.08 -6.54
CA THR A 118 -10.12 5.31 -5.75
C THR A 118 -8.98 6.29 -5.99
N ASN A 119 -7.73 5.82 -6.03
CA ASN A 119 -6.57 6.67 -6.28
C ASN A 119 -6.56 7.21 -7.72
N LEU A 120 -6.97 6.40 -8.69
CA LEU A 120 -7.16 6.81 -10.08
C LEU A 120 -8.25 7.90 -10.19
N GLY A 121 -9.38 7.72 -9.51
CA GLY A 121 -10.45 8.73 -9.46
C GLY A 121 -9.98 10.07 -8.86
N LYS A 122 -9.19 10.02 -7.77
CA LYS A 122 -8.59 11.22 -7.16
C LYS A 122 -7.63 11.94 -8.10
N LEU A 123 -6.90 11.19 -8.93
CA LEU A 123 -6.00 11.77 -9.93
C LEU A 123 -6.79 12.48 -11.03
N TYR A 124 -7.87 11.88 -11.54
CA TYR A 124 -8.75 12.54 -12.50
C TYR A 124 -9.45 13.79 -11.93
N GLU A 125 -9.84 13.76 -10.66
CA GLU A 125 -10.41 14.90 -9.95
C GLU A 125 -9.43 16.08 -9.87
N HIS A 126 -8.15 15.79 -9.60
CA HIS A 126 -7.08 16.79 -9.59
C HIS A 126 -6.92 17.51 -10.94
N HIS A 127 -7.19 16.82 -12.05
CA HIS A 127 -7.14 17.38 -13.41
C HIS A 127 -8.51 17.85 -13.94
N CYS A 128 -9.54 17.97 -13.08
CA CYS A 128 -10.89 18.39 -13.44
C CYS A 128 -11.64 17.45 -14.42
N PHE A 129 -11.19 16.21 -14.59
CA PHE A 129 -11.88 15.18 -15.38
C PHE A 129 -12.96 14.47 -14.55
N TYR A 130 -13.98 15.23 -14.16
CA TYR A 130 -15.02 14.75 -13.24
C TYR A 130 -15.84 13.56 -13.78
N ARG A 131 -16.01 13.45 -15.10
CA ARG A 131 -16.74 12.33 -15.72
C ARG A 131 -16.02 11.01 -15.50
N ASP A 132 -14.71 10.98 -15.75
CA ASP A 132 -13.88 9.78 -15.61
C ASP A 132 -13.63 9.45 -14.13
N ALA A 133 -13.47 10.47 -13.27
CA ALA A 133 -13.40 10.29 -11.83
C ALA A 133 -14.65 9.57 -11.28
N ASN A 134 -15.85 10.01 -11.69
CA ASN A 134 -17.11 9.39 -11.30
C ASN A 134 -17.21 7.92 -11.78
N TYR A 135 -16.72 7.62 -12.98
CA TYR A 135 -16.65 6.25 -13.48
C TYR A 135 -15.75 5.38 -12.58
N CYS A 136 -14.56 5.88 -12.24
CA CYS A 136 -13.61 5.17 -11.37
C CYS A 136 -14.19 4.92 -9.97
N TYR A 137 -14.84 5.91 -9.37
CA TYR A 137 -15.48 5.76 -8.06
C TYR A 137 -16.64 4.76 -8.10
N LYS A 138 -17.46 4.75 -9.16
CA LYS A 138 -18.51 3.73 -9.34
C LYS A 138 -17.91 2.33 -9.39
N LYS A 139 -16.82 2.13 -10.14
CA LYS A 139 -16.11 0.85 -10.21
C LYS A 139 -15.55 0.44 -8.84
N ALA A 140 -14.95 1.37 -8.09
CA ALA A 140 -14.45 1.10 -6.75
C ALA A 140 -15.54 0.58 -5.80
N VAL A 141 -16.75 1.13 -5.87
CA VAL A 141 -17.89 0.72 -5.02
C VAL A 141 -18.44 -0.63 -5.47
N ILE A 142 -18.75 -0.79 -6.76
CA ILE A 142 -19.35 -2.03 -7.31
C ILE A 142 -18.48 -3.25 -6.97
N ASN A 143 -17.18 -3.11 -7.12
CA ASN A 143 -16.24 -4.20 -6.86
C ASN A 143 -16.10 -4.54 -5.38
N ASN A 144 -16.32 -3.58 -4.48
CA ASN A 144 -16.32 -3.83 -3.04
C ASN A 144 -17.63 -4.49 -2.58
N SER A 145 -18.76 -4.16 -3.23
CA SER A 145 -20.08 -4.76 -2.94
C SER A 145 -20.24 -6.21 -3.43
N CYS A 146 -19.49 -6.65 -4.44
CA CYS A 146 -19.54 -8.05 -4.91
C CYS A 146 -18.89 -9.06 -3.95
N LYS A 147 -18.28 -8.63 -2.83
CA LYS A 147 -17.76 -9.52 -1.79
C LYS A 147 -18.81 -10.08 -0.82
N PHE A 148 -20.08 -9.64 -0.90
CA PHE A 148 -21.14 -9.98 0.07
C PHE A 148 -22.29 -10.83 -0.49
N ILE A 149 -22.10 -11.51 -1.63
CA ILE A 149 -23.12 -12.42 -2.16
C ILE A 149 -22.51 -13.82 -2.27
N PHE A 150 -22.49 -14.55 -1.17
CA PHE A 150 -22.61 -16.02 -1.08
C PHE A 150 -23.07 -16.40 0.33
#